data_AF-A0A1G1C4V2-F1
#
_entry.id   AF-A0A1G1C4V2-F1
#
_cell.length_a   1.000
_cell.length_b   1.000
_cell.length_c   1.000
_cell.angle_alpha   90.00
_cell.angle_beta   90.00
_cell.angle_gamma   90.00
#
_symmetry.space_group_name_H-M   'P 1'
#
loop_
_entity.id
_entity.type
_entity.pdbx_description
1 polymer ?
#
loop_
_entity_poly.entity_id
_entity_poly.type
_entity_poly.pdbx_seq_one_letter_code
_entity_poly.pdbx_strand_id
1 'polypeptide(L)' 'MGKVRRDGYIITWWKGDHTPRHVHVKTAGGEKLGRLDITAMRGLEGWMPDRKLVTLIEQLRDEGRL' A
#
# COMPACT_ATOMS: atom_id res chain seq x y z
N MET A 1 -11.68 5.52 4.95
CA MET A 1 -10.91 4.29 5.22
C MET A 1 -11.24 3.32 4.10
N GLY A 2 -10.24 2.77 3.42
CA GLY A 2 -10.41 1.81 2.32
C GLY A 2 -9.57 0.57 2.52
N LYS A 3 -9.96 -0.52 1.86
CA LYS A 3 -9.31 -1.83 1.95
C LYS A 3 -9.42 -2.58 0.64
N VAL A 4 -8.31 -3.16 0.18
CA VAL A 4 -8.26 -4.06 -0.97
C VAL A 4 -7.52 -5.33 -0.60
N ARG A 5 -8.00 -6.46 -1.12
CA ARG A 5 -7.26 -7.72 -1.18
C ARG A 5 -7.01 -8.05 -2.64
N ARG A 6 -5.74 -8.11 -3.06
CA ARG A 6 -5.34 -8.44 -4.44
C ARG A 6 -3.92 -8.99 -4.44
N ASP A 7 -3.66 -9.98 -5.29
CA ASP A 7 -2.33 -10.56 -5.56
C ASP A 7 -1.52 -11.06 -4.35
N GLY A 8 -2.23 -11.48 -3.29
CA GLY A 8 -1.62 -11.96 -2.05
C GLY A 8 -1.37 -10.88 -1.00
N TYR A 9 -1.83 -9.65 -1.23
CA TYR A 9 -1.70 -8.54 -0.29
C TYR A 9 -3.05 -8.08 0.25
N ILE A 10 -3.03 -7.58 1.48
CA ILE A 10 -4.10 -6.78 2.07
C ILE A 10 -3.57 -5.36 2.21
N ILE A 11 -4.18 -4.42 1.49
CA ILE A 11 -3.79 -3.01 1.45
C ILE A 11 -4.91 -2.20 2.11
N THR A 12 -4.57 -1.36 3.08
CA THR A 12 -5.53 -0.50 3.78
C THR A 12 -5.02 0.93 3.89
N TRP A 13 -5.92 1.92 3.78
CA TRP A 13 -5.58 3.35 3.86
C TRP A 13 -6.70 4.17 4.48
N TRP A 14 -6.39 5.39 4.92
CA TRP A 14 -7.35 6.29 5.54
C TRP A 14 -7.74 7.43 4.59
N LYS A 15 -9.05 7.74 4.55
CA LYS A 15 -9.59 8.84 3.74
C LYS A 15 -9.40 10.13 4.56
N GLY A 16 -8.15 10.59 4.64
CA GLY A 16 -7.74 11.71 5.48
C GLY A 16 -6.29 11.68 5.95
N ASP A 17 -5.43 10.84 5.35
CA ASP A 17 -4.04 10.71 5.81
C ASP A 17 -3.27 12.05 5.77
N HIS A 18 -2.49 12.25 6.83
CA HIS A 18 -1.48 13.29 6.95
C HIS A 18 -0.31 12.99 6.02
N THR A 19 0.46 14.01 5.63
CA THR A 19 1.67 13.81 4.83
C THR A 19 2.73 13.06 5.65
N PRO A 20 3.38 12.01 5.12
CA PRO A 20 3.17 11.42 3.79
C PRO A 20 1.93 10.52 3.73
N ARG A 21 1.17 10.63 2.64
CA ARG A 21 0.08 9.69 2.34
C ARG A 21 0.66 8.30 2.17
N HIS A 22 0.13 7.32 2.90
CA HIS A 22 0.67 5.97 2.86
C HIS A 22 -0.41 4.90 3.00
N VAL A 23 -0.09 3.72 2.51
CA VAL A 23 -0.90 2.51 2.71
C VAL A 23 -0.23 1.61 3.73
N HIS A 24 -1.03 0.86 4.48
CA HIS A 24 -0.57 -0.26 5.28
C HIS A 24 -0.68 -1.54 4.47
N VAL A 25 0.39 -2.32 4.44
CA VAL A 25 0.48 -3.54 3.64
C VAL A 25 0.67 -4.74 4.54
N LYS A 26 -0.15 -5.76 4.29
CA LYS A 26 -0.06 -7.08 4.93
C LYS A 26 -0.05 -8.19 3.89
N THR A 27 0.45 -9.36 4.24
CA THR A 27 0.23 -10.58 3.46
C THR A 27 -1.25 -10.97 3.48
N ALA A 28 -1.67 -11.86 2.58
CA ALA A 28 -3.01 -12.44 2.57
C ALA A 28 -3.36 -13.14 3.89
N GLY A 29 -2.35 -13.71 4.57
CA GLY A 29 -2.46 -14.29 5.91
C GLY A 29 -2.59 -13.26 7.04
N GLY A 30 -2.41 -11.96 6.75
CA GLY A 30 -2.58 -10.87 7.71
C GLY A 30 -1.30 -10.42 8.42
N GLU A 31 -0.14 -10.99 8.07
CA GLU A 31 1.16 -10.57 8.58
C GLU A 31 1.51 -9.17 8.07
N LYS A 32 1.94 -8.27 8.96
CA LYS A 32 2.33 -6.90 8.59
C LYS A 32 3.66 -6.94 7.83
N LEU A 33 3.65 -6.45 6.60
CA LEU A 33 4.88 -6.28 5.80
C LEU A 33 5.49 -4.89 6.02
N GLY A 34 4.67 -3.84 5.96
CA GLY A 34 5.16 -2.49 6.10
C GLY A 34 4.15 -1.42 5.71
N ARG A 35 4.67 -0.21 5.52
CA ARG A 35 3.90 0.95 5.06
C ARG A 35 4.56 1.51 3.81
N LEU A 36 3.76 1.86 2.81
CA LEU A 36 4.25 2.41 1.54
C LEU A 36 3.73 3.82 1.34
N ASP A 37 4.64 4.77 1.14
CA ASP A 37 4.33 6.12 0.69
C ASP A 37 3.84 6.07 -0.76
N ILE A 38 2.57 6.40 -0.98
CA ILE A 38 1.94 6.32 -2.32
C ILE A 38 2.28 7.53 -3.21
N THR A 39 2.92 8.55 -2.65
CA THR A 39 3.39 9.72 -3.40
C THR A 39 4.79 9.44 -3.96
N ALA A 40 5.69 8.95 -3.10
CA ALA A 40 7.07 8.64 -3.47
C ALA A 40 7.28 7.20 -3.96
N MET A 41 6.24 6.35 -3.90
CA MET A 41 6.26 4.93 -4.28
C MET A 41 7.38 4.13 -3.60
N ARG A 42 7.62 4.42 -2.31
CA ARG A 42 8.69 3.80 -1.51
C ARG A 42 8.17 3.30 -0.17
N GLY A 43 8.79 2.26 0.35
CA GLY A 43 8.51 1.83 1.71
C GLY A 43 8.99 2.87 2.73
N LEU A 44 8.26 2.93 3.84
CA LEU A 44 8.62 3.73 5.00
C LEU A 44 9.43 2.89 5.99
N GLU A 45 10.10 3.55 6.94
CA GLU A 45 10.78 2.88 8.07
C GLU A 45 11.87 1.88 7.63
N GLY A 46 12.54 2.15 6.50
CA GLY A 46 13.58 1.28 5.97
C GLY A 46 13.05 -0.01 5.34
N TRP A 47 11.73 -0.18 5.24
CA TRP A 47 11.14 -1.31 4.54
C TRP A 47 11.27 -1.13 3.03
N MET A 48 11.65 -2.21 2.34
CA MET A 48 11.79 -2.22 0.89
C MET A 48 10.68 -3.10 0.29
N PRO A 49 9.65 -2.51 -0.34
CA PRO A 49 8.58 -3.27 -0.98
C PRO A 49 9.12 -3.99 -2.21
N ASP A 50 8.58 -5.17 -2.50
CA ASP A 50 8.87 -5.84 -3.76
C ASP A 50 8.24 -5.11 -4.95
N ARG A 51 8.77 -5.36 -6.15
CA ARG A 51 8.32 -4.71 -7.39
C ARG A 51 6.86 -5.00 -7.72
N LYS A 52 6.37 -6.20 -7.39
CA LYS A 52 4.98 -6.63 -7.68
C LYS A 52 4.00 -5.77 -6.89
N LEU A 53 4.28 -5.53 -5.61
CA LEU A 53 3.48 -4.66 -4.75
C LEU A 53 3.47 -3.22 -5.24
N VAL A 54 4.62 -2.69 -5.67
CA VAL A 54 4.70 -1.31 -6.21
C VAL A 54 3.79 -1.18 -7.43
N THR A 55 3.91 -2.09 -8.40
CA THR A 55 3.06 -2.09 -9.60
C THR A 55 1.58 -2.25 -9.26
N LEU A 56 1.24 -3.10 -8.29
CA LEU A 56 -0.12 -3.27 -7.81
C LEU A 56 -0.70 -1.95 -7.25
N ILE A 57 0.10 -1.19 -6.50
CA ILE A 57 -0.34 0.10 -5.93
C ILE A 57 -0.54 1.14 -7.03
N GLU A 58 0.30 1.15 -8.07
CA GLU A 58 0.10 2.03 -9.24
C GLU A 58 -1.22 1.72 -9.95
N GLN A 59 -1.50 0.44 -10.20
CA GLN A 59 -2.77 0.03 -10.82
C GLN A 59 -3.98 0.45 -9.99
N LEU A 60 -3.91 0.28 -8.66
CA LEU A 60 -5.01 0.71 -7.78
C LEU A 60 -5.22 2.23 -7.79
N ARG A 61 -4.14 3.01 -7.94
CA ARG A 61 -4.22 4.47 -8.12
C ARG A 61 -4.87 4.83 -9.46
N ASP A 62 -4.45 4.18 -10.53
CA ASP A 62 -4.99 4.41 -11.88
C ASP A 62 -6.47 4.00 -11.98
N GLU A 63 -6.90 2.99 -11.22
CA GLU A 63 -8.30 2.58 -11.04
C GLU A 63 -9.13 3.55 -10.16
N GLY A 64 -8.51 4.60 -9.60
CA GLY A 64 -9.17 5.53 -8.67
C GLY A 64 -9.55 4.90 -7.33
N ARG A 65 -8.90 3.79 -6.96
CA ARG A 65 -9.15 3.06 -5.72
C ARG A 65 -8.23 3.50 -4.59
N LEU A 66 -7.12 4.17 -4.87
CA LEU A 66 -6.19 4.76 -3.90
C LEU A 66 -6.12 6.28 -4.02
#